data_AF-X1V3Z4-F1
#
_entry.id   AF-X1V3Z4-F1
#
_cell.length_a   1.000
_cell.length_b   1.000
_cell.length_c   1.000
_cell.angle_alpha   90.00
_cell.angle_beta   90.00
_cell.angle_gamma   90.00
#
_symmetry.space_group_name_H-M   'P 1'
#
loop_
_entity.id
_entity.type
_entity.pdbx_description
1 polymer ?
#
loop_
_entity_poly.entity_id
_entity_poly.type
_entity_poly.pdbx_seq_one_letter_code
_entity_poly.pdbx_strand_id
1 'polypeptide(L)'
;MELMIEKLLGFVMVLTRISVFFLVLPVFGWKSIPVRIKVAMTVLLTIFFSMITPLAIESREVSVLEAILLLINEATYGLALGLIVYLVFATVKFSGRIIERQMGLAMAEILDPLTGERAQPLGMLLEM
;
A
#
# COMPACT_ATOMS: atom_id res chain seq x y z
N MET A 1 25.98 25.83 -4.41
CA MET A 1 25.48 25.24 -3.15
C MET A 1 23.96 25.13 -3.19
N GLU A 2 23.24 26.12 -3.74
CA GLU A 2 21.78 26.14 -3.92
C GLU A 2 21.24 24.97 -4.77
N LEU A 3 21.89 24.63 -5.89
CA LEU A 3 21.49 23.48 -6.74
C LEU A 3 21.45 22.13 -6.00
N MET A 4 22.30 21.95 -4.98
CA MET A 4 22.32 20.71 -4.18
C MET A 4 21.10 20.65 -3.24
N ILE A 5 20.68 21.80 -2.70
CA ILE A 5 19.56 21.93 -1.79
C ILE A 5 18.25 21.72 -2.54
N GLU A 6 18.11 22.25 -3.76
CA GLU A 6 16.95 22.02 -4.64
C GLU A 6 16.74 20.53 -4.92
N LYS A 7 17.81 19.84 -5.35
CA LYS A 7 17.77 18.40 -5.62
C LYS A 7 17.41 17.60 -4.38
N LEU A 8 17.95 17.96 -3.22
CA LEU A 8 17.64 17.29 -1.95
C LEU A 8 16.17 17.50 -1.56
N LEU A 9 15.65 18.73 -1.67
CA LEU A 9 14.27 19.05 -1.30
C LEU A 9 13.26 18.25 -2.12
N GLY A 10 13.39 18.26 -3.46
CA GLY A 10 12.44 17.49 -4.27
C GLY A 10 12.64 15.99 -4.18
N PHE A 11 13.86 15.49 -3.87
CA PHE A 11 14.04 14.09 -3.50
C PHE A 11 13.21 13.72 -2.26
N VAL A 12 13.24 14.57 -1.21
CA VAL A 12 12.45 14.35 0.02
C VAL A 12 10.95 14.42 -0.25
N MET A 13 10.50 15.31 -1.14
CA MET A 13 9.08 15.39 -1.54
C MET A 13 8.63 14.10 -2.24
N VAL A 14 9.37 13.64 -3.27
CA VAL A 14 9.07 12.40 -3.99
C VAL A 14 9.13 11.18 -3.05
N LEU A 15 10.10 11.15 -2.12
CA LEU A 15 10.21 10.12 -1.10
C LEU A 15 8.96 10.08 -0.23
N THR A 16 8.47 11.23 0.20
CA THR A 16 7.28 11.36 1.04
C THR A 16 6.04 10.83 0.32
N ARG A 17 5.80 11.24 -0.94
CA ARG A 17 4.66 10.74 -1.74
C ARG A 17 4.66 9.22 -1.85
N ILE A 18 5.79 8.65 -2.26
CA ILE A 18 5.91 7.21 -2.52
C ILE A 18 5.81 6.43 -1.21
N SER A 19 6.41 6.92 -0.13
CA SER A 19 6.33 6.27 1.18
C SER A 19 4.88 6.21 1.69
N VAL A 20 4.15 7.32 1.63
CA VAL A 20 2.74 7.36 2.07
C VAL A 20 1.87 6.47 1.17
N PHE A 21 2.08 6.49 -0.14
CA PHE A 21 1.37 5.61 -1.07
C PHE A 21 1.58 4.11 -0.74
N PHE A 22 2.83 3.70 -0.49
CA PHE A 22 3.16 2.31 -0.13
C PHE A 22 2.61 1.88 1.23
N LEU A 23 2.46 2.82 2.18
CA LEU A 23 1.86 2.51 3.48
C LEU A 23 0.37 2.17 3.38
N VAL A 24 -0.37 2.78 2.45
CA VAL A 24 -1.81 2.57 2.29
C VAL A 24 -2.14 1.38 1.38
N LEU A 25 -1.21 1.00 0.50
CA LEU A 25 -1.38 -0.12 -0.44
C LEU A 25 -1.61 -1.48 0.26
N PRO A 26 -2.77 -2.14 0.09
CA PRO A 26 -3.07 -3.40 0.76
C PRO A 26 -2.19 -4.56 0.29
N VAL A 27 -1.70 -4.53 -0.96
CA VAL A 27 -0.80 -5.54 -1.53
C VAL A 27 0.52 -5.65 -0.75
N PHE A 28 1.06 -4.52 -0.31
CA PHE A 28 2.29 -4.47 0.49
C PHE A 28 2.05 -4.64 2.00
N GLY A 29 0.79 -4.69 2.43
CA GLY A 29 0.37 -4.98 3.81
C GLY A 29 0.45 -6.46 4.18
N TRP A 30 0.71 -7.37 3.22
CA TRP A 30 0.77 -8.80 3.50
C TRP A 30 2.01 -9.14 4.34
N LYS A 31 1.82 -9.90 5.43
CA LYS A 31 2.93 -10.41 6.28
C LYS A 31 3.94 -11.26 5.50
N SER A 32 3.57 -11.71 4.31
CA SER A 32 4.41 -12.48 3.40
C SER A 32 5.62 -11.69 2.88
N ILE A 33 5.54 -10.35 2.81
CA ILE A 33 6.64 -9.52 2.29
C ILE A 33 7.46 -8.91 3.45
N PRO A 34 8.76 -9.28 3.59
CA PRO A 34 9.65 -8.68 4.58
C PRO A 34 9.75 -7.17 4.44
N VAL A 35 9.78 -6.45 5.58
CA VAL A 35 9.88 -4.98 5.62
C VAL A 35 11.10 -4.45 4.84
N ARG A 36 12.21 -5.20 4.84
CA ARG A 36 13.43 -4.85 4.10
C ARG A 36 13.19 -4.68 2.60
N ILE A 37 12.40 -5.58 2.00
CA ILE A 37 12.10 -5.53 0.56
C ILE A 37 11.20 -4.33 0.25
N LYS A 38 10.24 -4.04 1.14
CA LYS A 38 9.35 -2.87 0.99
C LYS A 38 10.14 -1.56 0.95
N VAL A 39 11.03 -1.37 1.93
CA VAL A 39 11.88 -0.18 1.99
C VAL A 39 12.79 -0.09 0.77
N ALA A 40 13.40 -1.19 0.34
CA ALA A 40 14.24 -1.21 -0.85
C ALA A 40 13.47 -0.80 -2.11
N MET A 41 12.25 -1.30 -2.31
CA MET A 41 11.40 -0.91 -3.45
C MET A 41 10.99 0.57 -3.39
N THR A 42 10.59 1.07 -2.21
CA THR A 42 10.25 2.49 -2.02
C THR A 42 11.42 3.38 -2.42
N VAL A 43 12.62 3.10 -1.91
CA VAL A 43 13.83 3.89 -2.19
C VAL A 43 14.21 3.82 -3.67
N LEU A 44 14.15 2.64 -4.29
CA LEU A 44 14.47 2.46 -5.71
C LEU A 44 13.52 3.27 -6.59
N LEU A 45 12.22 3.23 -6.31
CA LEU A 45 11.22 4.03 -7.02
C LEU A 45 11.44 5.52 -6.79
N THR A 46 11.76 5.95 -5.57
CA THR A 46 12.08 7.36 -5.29
C THR A 46 13.27 7.84 -6.11
N ILE A 47 14.35 7.06 -6.21
CA ILE A 47 15.52 7.42 -7.02
C ILE A 47 15.12 7.54 -8.49
N PHE A 48 14.37 6.57 -9.00
CA PHE A 48 13.90 6.58 -10.39
C PHE A 48 13.05 7.81 -10.72
N PHE A 49 12.03 8.11 -9.90
CA PHE A 49 11.18 9.28 -10.10
C PHE A 49 11.92 10.60 -9.88
N SER A 50 12.86 10.65 -8.93
CA SER A 50 13.69 11.83 -8.70
C SER A 50 14.63 12.14 -9.86
N MET A 51 15.01 11.16 -10.68
CA MET A 51 15.86 11.35 -11.85
C MET A 51 15.09 11.82 -13.09
N ILE A 52 13.82 11.41 -13.21
CA ILE A 52 12.97 11.72 -14.36
C ILE A 52 12.29 13.09 -14.22
N THR A 53 11.98 13.49 -12.99
CA THR A 53 11.24 14.73 -12.75
C THR A 53 12.21 15.91 -12.77
N PRO A 54 12.13 16.85 -13.74
CA PRO A 54 12.87 18.10 -13.64
C PRO A 54 12.28 18.90 -12.48
N LEU A 55 13.04 19.03 -11.38
CA LEU A 55 12.65 19.86 -10.25
C LEU A 55 12.75 21.33 -10.68
N ALA A 56 11.61 21.95 -10.95
CA ALA A 56 11.49 23.39 -11.16
C ALA A 56 11.13 24.10 -9.84
N ILE A 57 11.86 23.79 -8.75
CA ILE A 57 11.72 24.51 -7.49
C ILE A 57 12.89 25.46 -7.42
N GLU A 58 12.68 26.73 -7.77
CA GLU A 58 13.66 27.78 -7.56
C GLU A 58 13.83 27.96 -6.04
N SER A 59 14.97 27.53 -5.49
CA SER A 59 15.25 27.49 -4.05
C SER A 59 15.35 28.86 -3.37
N ARG A 60 15.06 29.95 -4.07
CA ARG A 60 15.43 31.28 -3.59
C ARG A 60 14.49 31.84 -2.52
N GLU A 61 13.28 31.31 -2.34
CA GLU A 61 12.30 31.90 -1.40
C GLU A 61 11.45 30.91 -0.58
N VAL A 62 11.74 29.60 -0.59
CA VAL A 62 10.92 28.65 0.18
C VAL A 62 11.27 28.73 1.67
N SER A 63 10.38 29.34 2.46
CA SER A 63 10.48 29.36 3.92
C SER A 63 10.31 27.93 4.49
N VAL A 64 10.89 27.65 5.66
CA VAL A 64 10.75 26.35 6.35
C VAL A 64 9.27 25.97 6.53
N LEU A 65 8.41 26.96 6.77
CA LEU A 65 6.97 26.77 6.90
C LEU A 65 6.34 26.30 5.58
N GLU A 66 6.76 26.86 4.46
CA GLU A 66 6.26 26.52 3.13
C GLU A 66 6.73 25.14 2.69
N ALA A 67 7.98 24.76 3.00
CA ALA A 67 8.48 23.41 2.76
C ALA A 67 7.66 22.35 3.52
N ILE A 68 7.26 22.62 4.76
CA ILE A 68 6.41 21.71 5.54
C ILE A 68 5.01 21.60 4.91
N LEU A 69 4.41 22.72 4.50
CA LEU A 69 3.11 22.72 3.82
C LEU A 69 3.16 21.95 2.50
N LEU A 70 4.25 22.08 1.73
CA LEU A 70 4.47 21.32 0.51
C LEU A 70 4.57 19.82 0.80
N LEU A 71 5.30 19.41 1.84
CA LEU A 71 5.39 18.00 2.25
C LEU A 71 4.02 17.43 2.68
N ILE A 72 3.20 18.22 3.38
CA ILE A 72 1.85 17.81 3.78
C ILE A 72 0.95 17.62 2.55
N ASN A 73 1.00 18.53 1.58
CA ASN A 73 0.27 18.37 0.31
C ASN A 73 0.70 17.10 -0.40
N GLU A 74 2.00 16.86 -0.48
CA GLU A 74 2.58 15.71 -1.14
C GLU A 74 2.18 14.38 -0.47
N ALA A 75 2.16 14.35 0.86
CA ALA A 75 1.63 13.24 1.64
C ALA A 75 0.13 13.03 1.38
N THR A 76 -0.65 14.12 1.27
CA THR A 76 -2.09 14.06 0.99
C THR A 76 -2.36 13.46 -0.40
N TYR A 77 -1.58 13.84 -1.43
CA TYR A 77 -1.65 13.22 -2.75
C TYR A 77 -1.29 11.73 -2.71
N GLY A 78 -0.21 11.37 -2.00
CA GLY A 78 0.17 9.97 -1.81
C GLY A 78 -0.92 9.15 -1.13
N LEU A 79 -1.58 9.72 -0.12
CA LEU A 79 -2.69 9.10 0.61
C LEU A 79 -3.92 8.95 -0.28
N ALA A 80 -4.30 9.99 -1.03
CA ALA A 80 -5.44 9.95 -1.95
C ALA A 80 -5.27 8.84 -3.00
N LEU A 81 -4.09 8.76 -3.64
CA LEU A 81 -3.77 7.69 -4.59
C LEU A 81 -3.81 6.31 -3.93
N GLY A 82 -3.24 6.18 -2.74
CA GLY A 82 -3.26 4.93 -1.99
C GLY A 82 -4.67 4.47 -1.64
N LEU A 83 -5.54 5.41 -1.26
CA LEU A 83 -6.92 5.15 -0.86
C LEU A 83 -7.76 4.67 -2.06
N ILE A 84 -7.56 5.23 -3.25
CA ILE A 84 -8.21 4.77 -4.47
C ILE A 84 -7.88 3.29 -4.72
N VAL A 85 -6.60 2.93 -4.67
CA VAL A 85 -6.17 1.54 -4.87
C VAL A 85 -6.73 0.64 -3.76
N TYR A 86 -6.70 1.10 -2.51
CA TYR A 86 -7.27 0.38 -1.39
C TYR A 86 -8.76 0.05 -1.59
N LEU A 87 -9.56 1.01 -2.06
CA LEU A 87 -11.00 0.80 -2.32
C LEU A 87 -11.25 -0.25 -3.41
N VAL A 88 -10.42 -0.29 -4.46
CA VAL A 88 -10.54 -1.31 -5.51
C VAL A 88 -10.32 -2.71 -4.92
N PHE A 89 -9.23 -2.90 -4.18
CA PHE A 89 -8.95 -4.18 -3.53
C PHE A 89 -9.98 -4.54 -2.45
N ALA A 90 -10.48 -3.56 -1.70
CA ALA A 90 -11.52 -3.76 -0.71
C ALA A 90 -12.81 -4.28 -1.35
N THR A 91 -13.19 -3.73 -2.51
CA THR A 91 -14.36 -4.17 -3.29
C THR A 91 -14.20 -5.61 -3.75
N VAL A 92 -13.05 -5.98 -4.32
CA VAL A 92 -12.76 -7.36 -4.75
C VAL A 92 -12.82 -8.34 -3.57
N LYS A 93 -12.23 -7.97 -2.42
CA LYS A 93 -12.29 -8.79 -1.20
C LYS A 93 -13.70 -8.89 -0.63
N PHE A 94 -14.51 -7.86 -0.81
CA PHE A 94 -15.89 -7.85 -0.34
C PHE A 94 -16.79 -8.70 -1.24
N SER A 95 -16.64 -8.62 -2.57
CA SER A 95 -17.39 -9.46 -3.51
C SER A 95 -17.06 -10.94 -3.32
N GLY A 96 -15.79 -11.31 -3.12
CA GLY A 96 -15.40 -12.68 -2.79
C GLY A 96 -16.13 -13.22 -1.55
N ARG A 97 -16.20 -12.42 -0.48
CA ARG A 97 -16.95 -12.78 0.75
C ARG A 97 -18.46 -12.92 0.52
N ILE A 98 -19.04 -12.12 -0.38
CA ILE A 98 -20.46 -12.25 -0.74
C ILE A 98 -20.68 -13.57 -1.49
N ILE A 99 -19.82 -13.88 -2.46
CA ILE A 99 -19.91 -15.11 -3.26
C ILE A 99 -19.76 -16.34 -2.35
N GLU A 100 -18.78 -16.35 -1.44
CA GLU A 100 -18.57 -17.42 -0.44
C GLU A 100 -19.83 -17.67 0.42
N ARG A 101 -20.50 -16.59 0.85
CA ARG A 101 -21.75 -16.68 1.60
C ARG A 101 -22.91 -17.21 0.75
N GLN A 102 -23.04 -16.74 -0.48
CA GLN A 102 -24.11 -17.15 -1.40
C GLN A 102 -23.96 -18.60 -1.89
N MET A 103 -22.74 -19.08 -2.08
CA MET A 103 -22.45 -20.48 -2.43
C MET A 103 -22.73 -21.46 -1.27
N GLY A 104 -23.11 -20.97 -0.08
CA GLY A 104 -23.35 -21.83 1.09
C GLY A 104 -22.07 -22.43 1.67
N LEU A 105 -20.88 -22.00 1.22
CA LEU A 105 -19.58 -22.40 1.80
C LEU A 105 -19.43 -21.89 3.24
N ALA A 106 -20.15 -20.82 3.60
CA ALA A 106 -20.30 -20.39 4.99
C ALA A 106 -21.06 -21.40 5.88
N MET A 107 -21.84 -22.32 5.27
CA MET A 107 -22.55 -23.41 5.93
C MET A 107 -21.83 -24.76 5.78
N ALA A 108 -20.69 -24.81 5.07
CA ALA A 108 -19.85 -26.00 4.98
C ALA A 108 -18.97 -26.20 6.23
N GLU A 109 -18.94 -25.22 7.15
CA GLU A 109 -18.70 -25.50 8.57
C GLU A 109 -19.95 -26.17 9.16
N ILE A 110 -20.33 -27.33 8.62
CA ILE A 110 -21.21 -28.24 9.33
C ILE A 110 -20.34 -28.75 10.48
N LEU A 111 -20.44 -28.04 11.61
CA LEU A 111 -19.95 -28.48 12.89
C LEU A 111 -20.52 -29.89 13.09
N ASP A 112 -19.67 -30.92 13.04
CA ASP A 112 -20.10 -32.25 13.44
C ASP A 112 -20.53 -32.15 14.91
N PRO A 113 -21.84 -32.31 15.23
CA PRO A 113 -22.36 -32.12 16.58
C PRO A 113 -21.83 -33.17 17.57
N LEU A 114 -21.10 -34.19 17.10
CA LEU A 114 -20.48 -35.22 17.92
C LEU A 114 -18.98 -34.97 18.22
N THR A 115 -18.27 -34.20 17.39
CA THR A 115 -16.80 -34.07 17.50
C THR A 115 -16.27 -32.62 17.60
N GLY A 116 -17.06 -31.60 17.23
CA GLY A 116 -16.66 -30.19 17.39
C GLY A 116 -15.47 -29.74 16.53
N GLU A 117 -14.95 -30.60 15.66
CA GLU A 117 -13.90 -30.25 14.71
C GLU A 117 -14.48 -29.74 13.38
N ARG A 118 -13.81 -28.74 12.81
CA ARG A 118 -14.10 -28.23 11.47
C ARG A 118 -13.63 -29.25 10.45
N ALA A 119 -14.45 -30.26 10.16
CA ALA A 119 -14.18 -31.17 9.07
C ALA A 119 -14.21 -30.37 7.76
N GLN A 120 -13.03 -30.10 7.18
CA GLN A 120 -12.92 -29.57 5.82
C GLN A 120 -13.25 -30.72 4.86
N PRO A 121 -14.38 -30.70 4.15
CA PRO A 121 -14.79 -31.81 3.28
C PRO A 121 -13.79 -32.06 2.13
N LEU A 122 -13.01 -31.04 1.79
CA LEU A 122 -11.94 -31.08 0.79
C LEU A 122 -10.69 -31.86 1.24
N GLY A 123 -10.41 -31.93 2.55
CA GLY A 123 -9.30 -32.71 3.10
C GLY A 123 -9.59 -34.21 3.05
N MET A 124 -10.79 -34.61 3.44
CA MET A 124 -11.22 -36.02 3.41
C MET A 124 -11.32 -36.63 2.00
N LEU A 125 -11.56 -35.81 0.97
CA LEU A 125 -11.58 -36.26 -0.43
C LEU A 125 -10.19 -36.39 -1.06
N LEU A 126 -9.17 -35.73 -0.50
CA LEU A 126 -7.79 -35.86 -0.95
C LEU A 126 -7.01 -36.96 -0.20
N GLU A 127 -7.52 -37.36 0.97
CA GLU A 127 -6.96 -38.46 1.78
C GLU A 127 -7.57 -39.84 1.45
N MET A 128 -8.63 -39.91 0.63
CA MET A 128 -9.12 -41.14 -0.01
C MET A 128 -8.49 -41.36 -1.38
#